data_AF-A0ABD7QC49-F1
#
_entry.id   AF-A0ABD7QC49-F1
#
_cell.length_a   1.000
_cell.length_b   1.000
_cell.length_c   1.000
_cell.angle_alpha   90.00
_cell.angle_beta   90.00
_cell.angle_gamma   90.00
#
_symmetry.space_group_name_H-M   'P 1'
#
loop_
_entity.id
_entity.type
_entity.pdbx_description
1 polymer ?
#
loop_
_entity_poly.entity_id
_entity_poly.type
_entity_poly.pdbx_seq_one_letter_code
_entity_poly.pdbx_strand_id
1 'polypeptide(L)'
;MFEHYSDSGTGKSYSDLLIFDISFLIKISLSILIEDSLIFKNIESKTNEAIIECLAKSSKQIFVAMDQLSLLSERTRIVLRSSRFLRVSRKMPAFGELWNLKD
;
A
#
# COMPACT_ATOMS: atom_id res chain seq x y z
N MET A 1 -0.57 11.67 17.93
CA MET A 1 0.29 12.84 17.62
C MET A 1 1.57 12.28 17.03
N PHE A 2 2.01 12.79 15.88
CA PHE A 2 3.25 12.37 15.23
C PHE A 2 4.34 13.38 15.56
N GLU A 3 5.43 12.92 16.18
CA GLU A 3 6.59 13.76 16.45
C GLU A 3 7.62 13.58 15.35
N HIS A 4 7.68 14.57 14.46
CA HIS A 4 8.65 14.65 13.39
C HIS A 4 9.93 15.26 13.95
N TYR A 5 10.89 14.42 14.35
CA TYR A 5 12.20 14.86 14.82
C TYR A 5 13.03 15.43 13.64
N SER A 6 12.63 16.60 13.14
CA SER A 6 13.16 17.38 12.00
C SER A 6 12.76 16.98 10.56
N ASP A 7 12.06 15.87 10.34
CA ASP A 7 11.61 15.45 8.99
C ASP A 7 10.13 15.76 8.73
N SER A 8 9.88 16.85 8.01
CA SER A 8 8.53 17.31 7.60
C SER A 8 8.17 16.94 6.16
N GLY A 9 8.94 16.06 5.51
CA GLY A 9 8.69 15.66 4.13
C GLY A 9 7.33 14.97 3.96
N THR A 10 6.68 15.19 2.81
CA THR A 10 5.39 14.57 2.47
C THR A 10 5.41 13.05 2.64
N GLY A 11 6.50 12.37 2.28
CA GLY A 11 6.64 10.93 2.45
C GLY A 11 6.68 10.48 3.92
N LYS A 12 7.23 11.31 4.81
CA LYS A 12 7.20 11.05 6.25
C LYS A 12 5.78 11.14 6.79
N SER A 13 5.02 12.16 6.39
CA SER A 13 3.61 12.33 6.77
C SER A 13 2.75 11.14 6.33
N TYR A 14 2.95 10.62 5.11
CA TYR A 14 2.25 9.42 4.65
C TYR A 14 2.68 8.15 5.40
N SER A 15 3.97 7.99 5.69
CA SER A 15 4.47 6.86 6.48
C SER A 15 3.87 6.85 7.88
N ASP A 16 3.79 8.03 8.50
CA ASP A 16 3.22 8.20 9.84
C ASP A 16 1.72 7.91 9.87
N LEU A 17 0.98 8.39 8.86
CA LEU A 17 -0.43 8.05 8.69
C LEU A 17 -0.63 6.53 8.63
N LEU A 18 0.11 5.81 7.78
CA LEU A 18 0.01 4.34 7.71
C LEU A 18 0.36 3.66 9.02
N ILE A 19 1.40 4.12 9.72
CA ILE A 19 1.79 3.53 11.01
C ILE A 19 0.66 3.71 12.03
N PHE A 20 -0.03 4.84 12.02
CA PHE A 20 -1.19 5.06 12.86
C PHE A 20 -2.34 4.13 12.49
N ASP A 21 -2.68 4.01 11.22
CA ASP A 21 -3.75 3.12 10.76
C ASP A 21 -3.46 1.65 11.12
N ILE A 22 -2.20 1.21 10.95
CA ILE A 22 -1.74 -0.11 11.37
C ILE A 22 -1.81 -0.27 12.90
N SER A 23 -1.49 0.78 13.66
CA SER A 23 -1.60 0.75 15.12
C SER A 23 -3.05 0.56 15.56
N PHE A 24 -4.01 1.23 14.93
CA PHE A 24 -5.43 0.97 15.16
C PHE A 24 -5.82 -0.45 14.74
N LEU A 25 -5.42 -0.87 13.55
CA LEU A 25 -5.69 -2.21 13.03
C LEU A 25 -5.24 -3.28 14.04
N ILE A 26 -4.08 -3.13 14.68
CA ILE A 26 -3.57 -4.07 15.69
C ILE A 26 -4.32 -3.97 17.03
N LYS A 27 -4.67 -2.75 17.47
CA LYS A 27 -5.14 -2.50 18.86
C LYS A 27 -6.64 -2.63 19.05
N ILE A 28 -7.45 -2.30 18.05
CA ILE A 28 -8.90 -2.30 18.17
C ILE A 28 -9.53 -3.48 17.42
N SER A 29 -10.79 -3.80 17.71
CA SER A 29 -11.55 -4.86 17.05
C SER A 29 -11.87 -4.58 15.57
N LEU A 30 -11.35 -3.48 15.00
CA LEU A 30 -11.49 -3.16 13.59
C LEU A 30 -10.96 -4.33 12.75
N SER A 31 -11.82 -4.88 11.91
CA SER A 31 -11.56 -6.13 11.21
C SER A 31 -10.96 -5.94 9.81
N ILE A 32 -11.03 -4.72 9.26
CA ILE A 32 -10.67 -4.42 7.86
C ILE A 32 -9.86 -3.12 7.76
N LEU A 33 -8.82 -3.12 6.94
CA LEU A 33 -8.07 -1.93 6.49
C LEU A 33 -8.14 -1.83 4.95
N ILE A 34 -8.33 -0.62 4.41
CA ILE A 34 -8.34 -0.36 2.96
C ILE A 34 -7.49 0.87 2.66
N GLU A 35 -6.43 0.71 1.87
CA GLU A 35 -5.51 1.81 1.52
C GLU A 35 -5.30 1.97 0.01
N ASP A 36 -5.26 3.23 -0.44
CA ASP A 36 -4.98 3.58 -1.83
C ASP A 36 -3.47 3.63 -2.12
N SER A 37 -3.12 3.35 -3.37
CA SER A 37 -1.80 3.46 -3.97
C SER A 37 -1.14 4.82 -3.82
N LEU A 38 -1.92 5.90 -3.71
CA LEU A 38 -1.37 7.26 -3.53
C LEU A 38 -0.47 7.36 -2.30
N ILE A 39 -0.82 6.67 -1.22
CA ILE A 39 -0.05 6.70 0.02
C ILE A 39 1.32 6.03 -0.20
N PHE A 40 1.32 4.83 -0.76
CA PHE A 40 2.55 4.07 -1.03
C PHE A 40 3.47 4.75 -2.04
N LYS A 41 2.93 5.44 -3.04
CA LYS A 41 3.72 6.19 -4.05
C LYS A 41 4.63 7.27 -3.48
N ASN A 42 4.23 7.85 -2.36
CA ASN A 42 4.93 8.98 -1.76
C ASN A 42 5.92 8.55 -0.66
N ILE A 43 6.02 7.25 -0.39
CA ILE A 43 6.88 6.67 0.64
C ILE A 43 8.06 5.98 -0.03
N GLU A 44 9.25 6.07 0.57
CA GLU A 44 10.44 5.39 0.07
C GLU A 44 10.25 3.87 0.00
N SER A 45 10.82 3.23 -1.04
CA SER A 45 10.66 1.79 -1.26
C SER A 45 10.99 0.93 -0.05
N LYS A 46 12.06 1.25 0.71
CA LYS A 46 12.44 0.49 1.91
C LYS A 46 11.36 0.55 2.99
N THR A 47 10.78 1.72 3.20
CA THR A 47 9.69 1.92 4.17
C THR A 47 8.43 1.20 3.71
N ASN A 48 8.08 1.28 2.42
CA ASN A 48 6.99 0.50 1.84
C ASN A 48 7.17 -1.00 2.06
N GLU A 49 8.36 -1.54 1.83
CA GLU A 49 8.65 -2.96 2.04
C GLU A 49 8.44 -3.39 3.49
N ALA A 50 8.91 -2.58 4.45
CA ALA A 50 8.70 -2.84 5.87
C ALA A 50 7.21 -2.81 6.25
N ILE A 51 6.45 -1.84 5.72
CA ILE A 51 5.00 -1.73 5.94
C ILE A 51 4.27 -2.96 5.38
N ILE A 52 4.57 -3.37 4.15
CA ILE A 52 3.94 -4.53 3.51
C ILE A 52 4.23 -5.80 4.31
N GLU A 53 5.44 -5.97 4.83
CA GLU A 53 5.77 -7.10 5.69
C GLU A 53 4.94 -7.12 6.99
N CYS A 54 4.69 -5.96 7.60
CA CYS A 54 3.80 -5.84 8.76
C CYS A 54 2.35 -6.20 8.41
N LEU A 55 1.82 -5.64 7.31
CA LEU A 55 0.46 -5.93 6.85
C LEU A 55 0.27 -7.42 6.54
N ALA A 56 1.24 -8.05 5.87
CA ALA A 56 1.16 -9.47 5.50
C ALA A 56 1.16 -10.44 6.69
N LYS A 57 1.63 -10.01 7.87
CA LYS A 57 1.60 -10.80 9.11
C LYS A 57 0.30 -10.65 9.89
N SER A 58 -0.56 -9.69 9.52
CA SER A 58 -1.84 -9.47 10.19
C SER A 58 -2.82 -10.60 9.88
N SER A 59 -3.60 -11.00 10.87
CA SER A 59 -4.74 -11.92 10.68
C SER A 59 -6.01 -11.22 10.19
N LYS A 60 -5.95 -9.90 10.00
CA LYS A 60 -7.09 -9.06 9.62
C LYS A 60 -7.20 -8.93 8.11
N GLN A 61 -8.39 -8.62 7.62
CA GLN A 61 -8.61 -8.45 6.19
C GLN A 61 -8.06 -7.09 5.74
N ILE A 62 -7.16 -7.08 4.76
CA ILE A 62 -6.47 -5.87 4.32
C ILE A 62 -6.55 -5.80 2.80
N PHE A 63 -6.99 -4.66 2.29
CA PHE A 63 -6.98 -4.35 0.86
C PHE A 63 -6.06 -3.17 0.60
N VAL A 64 -5.03 -3.36 -0.21
CA VAL A 64 -4.13 -2.28 -0.63
C VAL A 64 -4.10 -2.20 -2.15
N ALA A 65 -4.23 -0.98 -2.68
CA ALA A 65 -3.90 -0.71 -4.07
C ALA A 65 -2.40 -0.40 -4.15
N MET A 66 -1.69 -1.08 -5.05
CA MET A 66 -0.24 -0.93 -5.21
C MET A 66 0.10 -0.67 -6.67
N ASP A 67 1.02 0.27 -6.89
CA ASP A 67 1.66 0.48 -8.18
C ASP A 67 3.20 0.39 -8.06
N GLN A 68 3.93 0.71 -9.14
CA GLN A 68 5.40 0.81 -9.13
C GLN A 68 6.13 -0.40 -8.50
N LEU A 69 5.55 -1.61 -8.61
CA LEU A 69 6.07 -2.85 -8.02
C LEU A 69 7.53 -3.15 -8.40
N SER A 70 8.01 -2.63 -9.53
CA SER A 70 9.40 -2.74 -9.98
C SER A 70 10.41 -2.07 -9.03
N LEU A 71 9.99 -1.10 -8.22
CA LEU A 71 10.83 -0.39 -7.26
C LEU A 71 11.03 -1.14 -5.93
N LEU A 72 10.26 -2.21 -5.71
CA LEU A 72 10.32 -3.02 -4.48
C LEU A 72 11.24 -4.23 -4.67
N SER A 73 11.72 -4.83 -3.59
CA SER A 73 12.48 -6.08 -3.63
C SER A 73 11.67 -7.26 -4.18
N GLU A 74 12.36 -8.28 -4.72
CA GLU A 74 11.69 -9.49 -5.24
C GLU A 74 10.90 -10.21 -4.14
N ARG A 75 11.42 -10.26 -2.91
CA ARG A 75 10.72 -10.80 -1.75
C ARG A 75 9.35 -10.14 -1.57
N THR A 76 9.31 -8.81 -1.54
CA THR A 76 8.06 -8.06 -1.37
C THR A 76 7.13 -8.24 -2.57
N ARG A 77 7.67 -8.27 -3.79
CA ARG A 77 6.87 -8.58 -4.99
C ARG A 77 6.24 -9.96 -4.94
N ILE A 78 6.92 -10.97 -4.41
CA ILE A 78 6.37 -12.33 -4.24
C ILE A 78 5.17 -12.30 -3.30
N VAL A 79 5.30 -11.65 -2.13
CA VAL A 79 4.20 -11.49 -1.16
C VAL A 79 2.99 -10.80 -1.80
N LEU A 80 3.22 -9.70 -2.50
CA LEU A 80 2.13 -8.97 -3.18
C LEU A 80 1.47 -9.82 -4.27
N ARG A 81 2.25 -10.61 -5.03
CA ARG A 81 1.72 -11.48 -6.09
C ARG A 81 0.93 -12.65 -5.52
N SER A 82 1.37 -13.27 -4.42
CA SER A 82 0.66 -14.38 -3.78
C SER A 82 -0.67 -13.93 -3.16
N SER A 83 -0.74 -12.69 -2.67
CA SER A 83 -1.95 -12.13 -2.07
C SER A 83 -2.83 -11.35 -3.07
N ARG A 84 -2.45 -11.31 -4.34
CA ARG A 84 -3.11 -10.49 -5.36
C ARG A 84 -4.44 -11.11 -5.80
N PHE A 85 -5.54 -10.43 -5.47
CA PHE A 85 -6.88 -10.80 -5.97
C PHE A 85 -7.24 -10.11 -7.30
N LEU A 86 -6.71 -8.92 -7.57
CA LEU A 86 -7.00 -8.14 -8.79
C LEU A 86 -5.73 -7.53 -9.37
N ARG A 87 -5.62 -7.50 -10.71
CA ARG A 87 -4.56 -6.79 -11.43
C ARG A 87 -5.17 -5.96 -12.57
N VAL A 88 -5.05 -4.64 -12.45
CA VAL A 88 -5.43 -3.73 -13.53
C VAL A 88 -4.20 -3.43 -14.40
N SER A 89 -4.36 -3.50 -15.72
CA SER A 89 -3.31 -3.17 -16.69
C SER A 89 -3.92 -2.82 -18.05
N ARG A 90 -3.12 -2.38 -19.01
CA ARG A 90 -3.61 -2.15 -20.40
C ARG A 90 -4.22 -3.40 -21.03
N LYS A 91 -3.74 -4.61 -20.68
CA LYS A 91 -4.29 -5.88 -21.18
C LYS A 91 -5.49 -6.38 -20.36
N MET A 92 -5.69 -5.83 -19.16
CA MET A 92 -6.75 -6.20 -18.21
C MET A 92 -7.30 -4.92 -17.58
N PRO A 93 -8.04 -4.11 -18.34
CA PRO A 93 -8.66 -2.90 -17.83
C PRO A 93 -9.66 -3.24 -16.72
N ALA A 94 -9.81 -2.34 -15.73
CA ALA A 94 -10.66 -2.58 -14.57
C ALA A 94 -12.13 -2.85 -14.92
N PHE A 95 -12.61 -2.30 -16.04
CA PHE A 95 -14.01 -2.40 -16.48
C PHE A 95 -14.15 -2.96 -17.91
N GLY A 96 -13.13 -3.65 -18.42
CA GLY A 96 -13.11 -4.05 -19.84
C GLY A 96 -12.76 -2.90 -20.81
N GLU A 97 -12.67 -1.67 -20.31
CA GLU A 97 -12.56 -0.45 -21.12
C GLU A 97 -11.28 0.35 -20.82
N LEU A 98 -10.68 0.92 -21.86
CA LEU A 98 -9.60 1.90 -21.77
C LEU A 98 -10.11 3.27 -22.21
N TRP A 99 -10.53 4.10 -21.25
CA TRP A 99 -11.15 5.41 -21.54
C TRP A 99 -10.25 6.40 -22.29
N ASN A 100 -8.94 6.25 -22.15
CA ASN A 100 -7.97 7.09 -22.84
C ASN A 100 -7.70 6.65 -24.30
N LEU A 101 -8.41 5.63 -24.78
CA LEU A 101 -8.39 5.17 -26.18
C LEU A 101 -9.74 5.38 -26.88
N LYS A 102 -10.69 6.03 -26.21
CA LYS A 102 -11.93 6.50 -26.85
C LYS A 102 -11.63 7.87 -27.47
N ASP A 103 -11.78 7.95 -28.78
CA ASP A 103 -11.73 9.19 -29.55
C ASP A 103 -12.73 10.23 -29.01
#